data_AF-A0A8T3Y7V1-F1
#
_entry.id   AF-A0A8T3Y7V1-F1
#
_cell.length_a   1.000
_cell.length_b   1.000
_cell.length_c   1.000
_cell.angle_alpha   90.00
_cell.angle_beta   90.00
_cell.angle_gamma   90.00
#
_symmetry.space_group_name_H-M   'P 1'
#
loop_
_entity.id
_entity.type
_entity.pdbx_description
1 polymer ?
#
loop_
_entity_poly.entity_id
_entity_poly.type
_entity_poly.pdbx_seq_one_letter_code
_entity_poly.pdbx_strand_id
1 'polypeptide(L)' 'MSEELLNHKHIEQNGDIIEMHIWKVPGSNHHKHIKDRIIPYEFVDEWKLAEDFADDVDKIKRGVIK' A
#
# COMPACT_ATOMS: atom_id res chain seq x y z
N MET A 1 -3.15 19.63 7.36
CA MET A 1 -2.06 18.77 7.87
C MET A 1 -2.47 17.33 7.62
N SER A 2 -1.63 16.54 6.97
CA SER A 2 -1.82 15.09 6.85
C SER A 2 -1.38 14.40 8.14
N GLU A 3 -2.07 13.35 8.53
CA GLU A 3 -1.79 12.55 9.74
C GLU A 3 -1.42 11.13 9.33
N GLU A 4 -0.30 10.60 9.80
CA GLU A 4 0.08 9.19 9.58
C GLU A 4 -0.69 8.32 10.59
N LEU A 5 -1.52 7.43 10.07
CA LEU A 5 -2.34 6.52 10.88
C LEU A 5 -1.62 5.21 11.18
N LEU A 6 -0.84 4.71 10.21
CA LEU A 6 -0.11 3.46 10.33
C LEU A 6 1.19 3.53 9.54
N ASN A 7 2.27 3.09 10.18
CA ASN A 7 3.53 2.77 9.56
C ASN A 7 3.91 1.33 9.92
N HIS A 8 4.10 0.48 8.92
CA HIS A 8 4.53 -0.89 9.11
C HIS A 8 5.67 -1.22 8.15
N LYS A 9 6.75 -1.79 8.69
CA LYS A 9 7.92 -2.23 7.94
C LYS A 9 8.24 -3.68 8.25
N HIS A 10 8.37 -4.48 7.21
CA HIS A 10 8.79 -5.87 7.29
C HIS A 10 9.98 -6.11 6.37
N ILE A 11 10.94 -6.91 6.84
CA ILE A 11 12.11 -7.32 6.06
C ILE A 11 12.01 -8.84 5.90
N GLU A 12 11.92 -9.31 4.66
CA GLU A 12 11.82 -10.72 4.34
C GLU A 12 13.18 -11.43 4.47
N GLN A 13 13.16 -12.77 4.50
CA GLN A 13 14.37 -13.58 4.65
C GLN A 13 15.38 -13.41 3.51
N ASN A 14 14.91 -13.04 2.32
CA ASN A 14 15.75 -12.77 1.14
C ASN A 14 16.30 -11.32 1.12
N GLY A 15 15.99 -10.51 2.12
CA GLY A 15 16.40 -9.11 2.22
C GLY A 15 15.45 -8.10 1.57
N ASP A 16 14.34 -8.55 0.96
CA ASP A 16 13.32 -7.64 0.42
C ASP A 16 12.63 -6.87 1.56
N ILE A 17 12.29 -5.61 1.30
CA ILE A 17 11.61 -4.74 2.26
C ILE A 17 10.19 -4.49 1.78
N ILE A 18 9.22 -4.80 2.66
CA ILE A 18 7.81 -4.48 2.47
C ILE A 18 7.49 -3.36 3.46
N GLU A 19 7.11 -2.19 2.95
CA GLU A 19 6.76 -1.03 3.77
C GLU A 19 5.36 -0.55 3.41
N MET A 20 4.50 -0.40 4.42
CA MET A 20 3.13 0.05 4.29
C MET A 20 2.95 1.33 5.11
N HIS A 21 2.43 2.36 4.45
CA HIS A 21 2.09 3.63 5.09
C HIS A 21 0.63 3.97 4.81
N ILE A 22 -0.12 4.32 5.85
CA ILE A 22 -1.51 4.78 5.74
C ILE A 22 -1.60 6.20 6.28
N TRP A 23 -2.03 7.13 5.43
CA TRP A 23 -2.11 8.55 5.74
C TRP A 23 -3.56 9.01 5.64
N LYS A 24 -3.99 9.80 6.61
CA LYS A 24 -5.21 10.60 6.53
C LYS A 24 -4.87 11.96 5.95
N VAL A 25 -5.27 12.19 4.70
CA VAL A 25 -5.04 13.46 3.99
C VAL A 25 -6.38 14.16 3.77
N PRO A 26 -6.63 15.31 4.44
CA PRO A 26 -7.89 16.04 4.24
C PRO A 26 -7.99 16.58 2.80
N GLY A 27 -9.13 16.35 2.15
CA GLY A 27 -9.42 16.88 0.81
C GLY A 27 -8.78 16.14 -0.37
N SER A 28 -8.21 14.95 -0.14
CA SER A 28 -7.67 14.10 -1.21
C SER A 28 -8.56 12.87 -1.43
N ASN A 29 -8.75 12.47 -2.68
CA ASN A 29 -9.40 11.21 -3.00
C ASN A 29 -8.49 10.04 -2.62
N HIS A 30 -9.08 8.91 -2.26
CA HIS A 30 -8.38 7.67 -2.00
C HIS A 30 -7.56 7.23 -3.24
N HIS A 31 -6.29 6.86 -3.03
CA HIS A 31 -5.40 6.40 -4.08
C HIS A 31 -4.27 5.54 -3.48
N LYS A 32 -3.71 4.64 -4.30
CA LYS A 32 -2.54 3.83 -3.94
C LYS A 32 -1.30 4.35 -4.65
N HIS A 33 -0.17 4.26 -3.96
CA HIS A 33 1.16 4.44 -4.54
C HIS A 33 1.77 3.06 -4.75
N ILE A 34 2.07 2.71 -6.00
CA ILE A 34 2.73 1.47 -6.37
C ILE A 34 3.98 1.82 -7.16
N LYS A 35 5.15 1.72 -6.52
CA LYS A 35 6.44 2.23 -7.04
C LYS A 35 6.31 3.70 -7.46
N ASP A 36 6.50 4.01 -8.74
CA ASP A 36 6.38 5.37 -9.30
C ASP A 36 4.97 5.71 -9.82
N ARG A 37 3.97 4.87 -9.55
CA ARG A 37 2.60 5.04 -10.06
C ARG A 37 1.62 5.41 -8.96
N ILE A 38 0.75 6.35 -9.27
CA ILE A 38 -0.43 6.69 -8.47
C ILE A 38 -1.65 6.10 -9.19
N ILE A 39 -2.36 5.19 -8.52
CA ILE A 39 -3.58 4.58 -9.07
C ILE A 39 -4.79 4.98 -8.21
N PRO A 40 -5.96 5.23 -8.83
CA PRO A 40 -7.18 5.46 -8.08
C PRO A 40 -7.50 4.22 -7.25
N TYR A 41 -7.94 4.44 -6.02
CA TYR A 41 -8.31 3.39 -5.09
C TYR A 41 -9.56 3.83 -4.36
N GLU A 42 -10.47 2.93 -4.06
CA GLU A 42 -11.63 3.23 -3.23
C GLU A 42 -11.44 2.51 -1.89
N PHE A 43 -11.31 3.28 -0.81
CA PHE A 43 -11.27 2.69 0.52
C PHE A 43 -12.66 2.15 0.88
N VAL A 44 -12.73 0.84 1.09
CA VAL A 44 -13.94 0.15 1.56
C VAL A 44 -13.91 0.02 3.08
N ASP A 45 -12.92 -0.71 3.58
CA ASP A 45 -12.67 -0.94 5.00
C ASP A 45 -11.22 -1.41 5.22
N GLU A 46 -10.84 -1.56 6.50
CA GLU A 46 -9.49 -1.93 6.93
C GLU A 46 -9.08 -3.34 6.49
N TRP A 47 -10.01 -4.30 6.43
CA TRP A 47 -9.73 -5.67 6.02
C TRP A 47 -9.52 -5.74 4.52
N LYS A 48 -10.39 -5.08 3.75
CA LYS A 48 -10.25 -5.01 2.29
C LYS A 48 -8.93 -4.34 1.89
N LEU A 49 -8.52 -3.30 2.61
CA LEU A 49 -7.23 -2.66 2.42
C LEU A 49 -6.06 -3.63 2.65
N ALA A 50 -6.11 -4.44 3.71
CA ALA A 50 -5.07 -5.43 3.99
C ALA A 50 -5.01 -6.54 2.93
N GLU A 51 -6.17 -7.05 2.49
CA GLU A 51 -6.26 -8.06 1.43
C GLU A 51 -5.70 -7.54 0.11
N ASP A 52 -6.13 -6.34 -0.32
CA ASP A 52 -5.68 -5.77 -1.58
C ASP A 52 -4.19 -5.42 -1.54
N PHE A 53 -3.65 -5.01 -0.38
CA PHE A 53 -2.21 -4.79 -0.20
C PHE A 53 -1.42 -6.10 -0.34
N ALA A 54 -1.88 -7.17 0.29
CA ALA A 54 -1.23 -8.48 0.20
C ALA A 54 -1.22 -9.01 -1.25
N ASP A 55 -2.32 -8.84 -1.98
CA ASP A 55 -2.44 -9.18 -3.40
C ASP A 55 -1.52 -8.33 -4.30
N ASP A 56 -1.43 -7.02 -4.03
CA ASP A 56 -0.49 -6.13 -4.74
C ASP A 56 0.97 -6.57 -4.52
N VAL A 57 1.35 -6.93 -3.28
CA VAL A 57 2.68 -7.47 -2.95
C VAL A 57 2.95 -8.79 -3.69
N ASP A 58 2.01 -9.73 -3.71
CA ASP A 58 2.13 -11.00 -4.46
C ASP A 58 2.37 -10.74 -5.96
N LYS A 59 1.57 -9.85 -6.55
CA LYS A 59 1.69 -9.47 -7.97
C LYS A 59 3.03 -8.81 -8.28
N ILE A 60 3.57 -7.99 -7.37
CA ILE A 60 4.90 -7.39 -7.53
C ILE A 60 5.97 -8.48 -7.48
N LYS A 61 5.91 -9.39 -6.50
CA LYS A 61 6.86 -10.52 -6.38
C LYS A 61 6.85 -11.44 -7.60
N ARG A 62 5.68 -11.65 -8.20
CA ARG A 62 5.52 -12.46 -9.42
C ARG A 62 5.85 -11.72 -10.71
N GLY A 63 6.19 -10.43 -10.63
CA GLY A 63 6.51 -9.60 -11.79
C GLY A 63 5.32 -9.23 -12.66
N VAL A 64 4.09 -9.40 -12.16
CA VAL A 64 2.84 -9.00 -12.85
C VAL A 64 2.71 -7.48 -12.85
N ILE A 65 3.05 -6.85 -11.73
CA ILE A 65 3.11 -5.39 -11.58
C ILE A 65 4.58 -4.95 -11.69
N LYS A 66 4.87 -4.11 -12.68
CA LYS A 66 6.21 -3.58 -12.97
C LYS A 66 6.40 -2.17 -12.46
#